data_AF-A0A9E3HU89-F1
#
_entry.id   AF-A0A9E3HU89-F1
#
_cell.length_a   1.000
_cell.length_b   1.000
_cell.length_c   1.000
_cell.angle_alpha   90.00
_cell.angle_beta   90.00
_cell.angle_gamma   90.00
#
_symmetry.space_group_name_H-M   'P 1'
#
loop_
_entity.id
_entity.type
_entity.pdbx_description
1 polymer ?
#
loop_
_entity_poly.entity_id
_entity_poly.type
_entity_poly.pdbx_seq_one_letter_code
_entity_poly.pdbx_strand_id
1 'polypeptide(L)'
;MADDLPRIKPDRESLQLLFLLICAENISKLYHNFNKEGKSRIYTRKFFEEIVPQQEREYLKNGFRHNIINPNQKPLTLREIIDFLYDVRCDVVHEGKYWQFFFSDGKMSMQNIDPDVTVNITLTQFRNIVVKVCIEAVKGYKQKPYNTAKGAVGRISQTTTYSV
;
A
#
# COMPACT_ATOMS: atom_id res chain seq x y z
N MET A 1 -14.20 -11.86 -0.37
CA MET A 1 -12.92 -12.58 -0.60
C MET A 1 -11.96 -12.41 0.56
N ALA A 2 -11.38 -11.23 0.82
CA ALA A 2 -10.46 -11.05 1.95
C ALA A 2 -11.14 -11.32 3.32
N ASP A 3 -12.36 -10.84 3.51
CA ASP A 3 -13.12 -11.05 4.76
C ASP A 3 -13.63 -12.48 4.94
N ASP A 4 -13.66 -13.28 3.87
CA ASP A 4 -14.04 -14.69 3.92
C ASP A 4 -12.84 -15.60 4.22
N LEU A 5 -11.61 -15.10 4.04
CA LEU A 5 -10.39 -15.88 4.25
C LEU A 5 -10.24 -16.40 5.68
N PRO A 6 -10.53 -15.64 6.76
CA PRO A 6 -10.50 -16.19 8.11
C PRO A 6 -11.45 -17.39 8.30
N ARG A 7 -12.58 -17.40 7.60
CA ARG A 7 -13.56 -18.50 7.65
C ARG A 7 -13.09 -19.74 6.87
N ILE A 8 -12.27 -19.55 5.83
CA ILE A 8 -11.82 -20.61 4.93
C ILE A 8 -10.44 -21.14 5.35
N LYS A 9 -9.56 -20.26 5.85
CA LYS A 9 -8.20 -20.53 6.35
C LYS A 9 -7.84 -19.48 7.43
N PRO A 10 -8.12 -19.75 8.71
CA PRO A 10 -7.93 -18.81 9.83
C PRO A 10 -6.51 -18.23 9.93
N ASP A 11 -5.50 -19.01 9.56
CA ASP A 11 -4.08 -18.69 9.82
C ASP A 11 -3.35 -18.06 8.62
N ARG A 12 -4.08 -17.41 7.70
CA ARG A 12 -3.51 -16.88 6.44
C ARG A 12 -3.62 -15.36 6.33
N GLU A 13 -3.19 -14.66 7.37
CA GLU A 13 -3.18 -13.19 7.42
C GLU A 13 -2.31 -12.58 6.31
N SER A 14 -1.20 -13.21 5.95
CA SER A 14 -0.32 -12.71 4.87
C SER A 14 -1.04 -12.66 3.51
N LEU A 15 -2.02 -13.55 3.29
CA LEU A 15 -2.84 -13.52 2.07
C LEU A 15 -3.83 -12.35 2.08
N GLN A 16 -4.41 -12.01 3.23
CA GLN A 16 -5.24 -10.81 3.35
C GLN A 16 -4.40 -9.54 3.19
N LEU A 17 -3.20 -9.52 3.79
CA LEU A 17 -2.23 -8.44 3.60
C LEU A 17 -1.90 -8.21 2.12
N LEU A 18 -1.69 -9.29 1.33
CA LEU A 18 -1.49 -9.21 -0.12
C LEU A 18 -2.61 -8.40 -0.80
N PHE A 19 -3.87 -8.74 -0.53
CA PHE A 19 -5.00 -8.03 -1.13
C PHE A 19 -5.04 -6.56 -0.72
N LEU A 20 -4.77 -6.25 0.55
CA LEU A 20 -4.77 -4.87 1.04
C LEU A 20 -3.68 -4.02 0.39
N LEU A 21 -2.47 -4.57 0.22
CA LEU A 21 -1.37 -3.86 -0.42
C LEU A 21 -1.58 -3.69 -1.93
N ILE A 22 -2.19 -4.66 -2.62
CA ILE A 22 -2.61 -4.50 -4.02
C ILE A 22 -3.65 -3.38 -4.15
N CYS A 23 -4.63 -3.32 -3.24
CA CYS A 23 -5.61 -2.24 -3.21
C CYS A 23 -4.92 -0.87 -3.00
N ALA A 24 -4.04 -0.77 -2.01
CA ALA A 24 -3.26 0.44 -1.73
C ALA A 24 -2.44 0.90 -2.95
N GLU A 25 -1.74 -0.03 -3.59
CA GLU A 25 -0.96 0.22 -4.82
C GLU A 25 -1.86 0.78 -5.93
N ASN A 26 -2.97 0.12 -6.23
CA ASN A 26 -3.85 0.51 -7.34
C ASN A 26 -4.53 1.85 -7.09
N ILE A 27 -4.96 2.12 -5.85
CA ILE A 27 -5.51 3.43 -5.50
C ILE A 27 -4.46 4.52 -5.63
N SER A 28 -3.22 4.28 -5.22
CA SER A 28 -2.15 5.27 -5.41
C SER A 28 -1.83 5.51 -6.89
N LYS A 29 -1.76 4.45 -7.71
CA LYS A 29 -1.60 4.60 -9.16
C LYS A 29 -2.71 5.45 -9.77
N LEU A 30 -3.97 5.18 -9.41
CA LEU A 30 -5.11 5.96 -9.86
C LEU A 30 -5.01 7.43 -9.39
N TYR A 31 -4.70 7.67 -8.12
CA TYR A 31 -4.58 9.00 -7.53
C TYR A 31 -3.50 9.85 -8.21
N HIS A 32 -2.42 9.23 -8.67
CA HIS A 32 -1.32 9.89 -9.40
C HIS A 32 -1.47 9.85 -10.92
N ASN A 33 -2.62 9.42 -11.46
CA ASN A 33 -2.86 9.24 -12.90
C ASN A 33 -1.77 8.41 -13.61
N PHE A 34 -1.26 7.38 -12.93
CA PHE A 34 -0.28 6.46 -13.49
C PHE A 34 -0.97 5.31 -14.20
N ASN A 35 -0.71 5.17 -15.50
CA ASN A 35 -1.36 4.21 -16.39
C ASN A 35 -0.40 3.17 -17.01
N LYS A 36 0.85 3.08 -16.51
CA LYS A 36 1.84 2.13 -16.99
C LYS A 36 1.96 0.93 -16.04
N GLU A 37 2.67 -0.10 -16.48
CA GLU A 37 3.00 -1.27 -15.67
C GLU A 37 4.18 -1.01 -14.71
N GLY A 38 4.29 -1.87 -13.69
CA GLY A 38 5.37 -1.85 -12.71
C GLY A 38 5.24 -0.79 -11.62
N LYS A 39 6.39 -0.49 -10.97
CA LYS A 39 6.52 0.46 -9.85
C LYS A 39 5.65 0.15 -8.62
N SER A 40 5.29 -1.12 -8.42
CA SER A 40 4.41 -1.56 -7.33
C SER A 40 4.89 -1.12 -5.95
N ARG A 41 6.17 -1.32 -5.63
CA ARG A 41 6.76 -0.85 -4.36
C ARG A 41 6.63 0.66 -4.18
N ILE A 42 6.92 1.44 -5.22
CA ILE A 42 6.86 2.90 -5.18
C ILE A 42 5.43 3.37 -4.91
N TYR A 43 4.44 2.83 -5.63
CA TYR A 43 3.04 3.23 -5.43
C TYR A 43 2.45 2.71 -4.12
N THR A 44 2.93 1.58 -3.60
CA THR A 44 2.60 1.16 -2.24
C THR A 44 3.12 2.19 -1.24
N ARG A 45 4.39 2.61 -1.32
CA ARG A 45 4.94 3.68 -0.46
C ARG A 45 4.15 4.98 -0.58
N LYS A 46 3.88 5.43 -1.81
CA LYS A 46 3.12 6.67 -2.06
C LYS A 46 1.72 6.65 -1.45
N PHE A 47 1.04 5.50 -1.48
CA PHE A 47 -0.24 5.37 -0.78
C PHE A 47 -0.11 5.77 0.69
N PHE A 48 0.85 5.16 1.40
CA PHE A 48 1.03 5.41 2.84
C PHE A 48 1.71 6.74 3.15
N GLU A 49 2.62 7.23 2.32
CA GLU A 49 3.38 8.48 2.54
C GLU A 49 2.59 9.73 2.13
N GLU A 50 1.75 9.65 1.09
CA GLU A 50 1.09 10.83 0.49
C GLU A 50 -0.43 10.84 0.67
N ILE A 51 -1.10 9.69 0.74
CA ILE A 51 -2.57 9.59 0.75
C ILE A 51 -3.12 9.29 2.14
N VAL A 52 -2.46 8.40 2.90
CA VAL A 52 -2.86 8.08 4.27
C VAL A 52 -2.66 9.30 5.18
N PRO A 53 -3.70 9.74 5.92
CA PRO A 53 -3.62 10.88 6.83
C PRO A 53 -2.56 10.70 7.91
N GLN A 54 -1.96 11.82 8.37
CA GLN A 54 -0.88 11.82 9.36
C GLN A 54 -1.22 11.04 10.65
N GLN A 55 -2.45 11.16 11.15
CA GLN A 55 -2.90 10.42 12.33
C GLN A 55 -2.79 8.89 12.15
N GLU A 56 -3.23 8.39 11.00
CA GLU A 56 -3.18 6.95 10.70
C GLU A 56 -1.74 6.50 10.44
N ARG A 57 -0.89 7.36 9.86
CA ARG A 57 0.55 7.09 9.69
C ARG A 57 1.26 6.92 11.03
N GLU A 58 1.01 7.81 11.99
CA GLU A 58 1.59 7.69 13.32
C GLU A 58 1.05 6.47 14.07
N TYR A 59 -0.23 6.16 13.88
CA TYR A 59 -0.80 4.91 14.42
C TYR A 59 -0.09 3.67 13.87
N LEU A 60 0.14 3.61 12.55
CA LEU A 60 0.93 2.53 11.94
C LEU A 60 2.34 2.48 12.52
N LYS A 61 3.05 3.61 12.61
CA LYS A 61 4.41 3.64 13.19
C LYS A 61 4.46 3.08 14.60
N ASN A 62 3.49 3.42 15.45
CA ASN A 62 3.41 2.90 16.82
C ASN A 62 3.04 1.41 16.88
N GLY A 63 2.45 0.88 15.81
CA GLY A 63 2.08 -0.53 15.66
C GLY A 63 3.25 -1.47 15.41
N PHE A 64 4.43 -0.96 15.01
CA PHE A 64 5.60 -1.77 14.67
C PHE A 64 6.84 -1.33 15.45
N ARG A 65 7.63 -2.29 15.92
CA ARG A 65 8.92 -2.05 16.58
C ARG A 65 9.89 -3.19 16.25
N HIS A 66 11.18 -2.96 16.44
CA HIS A 66 12.17 -4.05 16.38
C HIS A 66 11.98 -5.02 17.56
N ASN A 67 12.28 -6.31 17.37
CA ASN A 67 12.17 -7.30 18.45
C ASN A 67 13.20 -7.06 19.56
N ILE A 68 14.44 -6.73 19.19
CA ILE A 68 15.51 -6.45 20.14
C ILE A 68 15.49 -4.96 20.48
N ILE A 69 15.28 -4.63 21.75
CA ILE A 69 15.50 -3.29 22.27
C ILE A 69 17.00 -3.10 22.44
N ASN A 70 17.71 -2.80 21.35
CA ASN A 70 19.00 -2.15 21.48
C ASN A 70 18.69 -0.67 21.85
N PRO A 71 19.17 -0.16 22.99
CA PRO A 71 18.86 1.20 23.44
C PRO A 71 19.28 2.31 22.44
N ASN A 72 20.14 1.99 21.47
CA ASN A 72 20.56 2.90 20.40
C ASN A 72 19.78 2.73 19.09
N GLN A 73 18.84 1.78 19.02
CA GLN A 73 18.11 1.48 17.80
C GLN A 73 16.98 2.49 17.61
N LYS A 74 16.97 3.12 16.44
CA LYS A 74 15.94 4.10 16.09
C LYS A 74 14.60 3.39 15.92
N PRO A 75 13.47 4.07 16.22
CA PRO A 75 12.15 3.56 15.87
C PRO A 75 12.06 3.33 14.36
N LEU A 76 11.30 2.30 13.97
CA LEU A 76 10.99 2.03 12.57
C LEU A 76 10.32 3.25 11.93
N THR A 77 10.87 3.70 10.81
CA THR A 77 10.23 4.71 9.97
C THR A 77 9.02 4.11 9.25
N LEU A 78 8.08 4.96 8.85
CA LEU A 78 6.93 4.48 8.05
C LEU A 78 7.41 3.78 6.77
N ARG A 79 8.46 4.29 6.12
CA ARG A 79 9.00 3.69 4.90
C ARG A 79 9.51 2.27 5.14
N GLU A 80 10.30 2.06 6.18
CA GLU A 80 10.77 0.71 6.57
C GLU A 80 9.59 -0.21 6.86
N ILE A 81 8.54 0.31 7.51
CA ILE A 81 7.33 -0.45 7.78
C ILE A 81 6.66 -0.92 6.49
N ILE A 82 6.47 -0.02 5.53
CA ILE A 82 5.81 -0.36 4.27
C ILE A 82 6.69 -1.26 3.41
N ASP A 83 8.01 -1.08 3.46
CA ASP A 83 8.95 -1.93 2.73
C ASP A 83 8.90 -3.37 3.22
N PHE A 84 8.92 -3.61 4.52
CA PHE A 84 8.82 -4.99 5.00
C PHE A 84 7.45 -5.60 4.66
N LEU A 85 6.34 -4.85 4.77
CA LEU A 85 5.01 -5.37 4.40
C LEU A 85 4.97 -5.73 2.91
N TYR A 86 5.65 -4.94 2.08
CA TYR A 86 5.80 -5.23 0.66
C TYR A 86 6.69 -6.46 0.41
N ASP A 87 7.70 -6.69 1.22
CA ASP A 87 8.54 -7.90 1.12
C ASP A 87 7.73 -9.15 1.51
N VAL A 88 6.95 -9.11 2.59
CA VAL A 88 5.99 -10.19 2.95
C VAL A 88 5.03 -10.48 1.80
N ARG A 89 4.53 -9.44 1.11
CA ARG A 89 3.71 -9.60 -0.09
C ARG A 89 4.46 -10.32 -1.21
N CYS A 90 5.73 -10.01 -1.44
CA CYS A 90 6.56 -10.70 -2.43
C CYS A 90 6.73 -12.18 -2.09
N ASP A 91 6.95 -12.53 -0.83
CA ASP A 91 7.11 -13.92 -0.38
C ASP A 91 5.82 -14.72 -0.62
N VAL A 92 4.66 -14.11 -0.37
CA VAL A 92 3.36 -14.70 -0.66
C VAL A 92 3.18 -14.95 -2.16
N VAL A 93 3.55 -13.99 -3.02
CA VAL A 93 3.28 -14.05 -4.47
C VAL A 93 4.28 -14.94 -5.21
N HIS A 94 5.56 -14.82 -4.91
CA HIS A 94 6.62 -15.52 -5.64
C HIS A 94 7.00 -16.85 -5.01
N GLU A 95 6.86 -17.00 -3.70
CA GLU A 95 7.36 -18.15 -2.96
C GLU A 95 6.25 -18.98 -2.30
N GLY A 96 5.01 -18.47 -2.30
CA GLY A 96 3.87 -19.13 -1.66
C GLY A 96 4.02 -19.24 -0.14
N LYS A 97 4.78 -18.35 0.49
CA LYS A 97 5.01 -18.37 1.94
C LYS A 97 3.92 -17.58 2.67
N TYR A 98 2.92 -18.28 3.18
CA TYR A 98 1.74 -17.68 3.86
C TYR A 98 1.73 -17.85 5.38
N TRP A 99 2.89 -18.06 6.01
CA TRP A 99 2.98 -18.44 7.44
C TRP A 99 4.16 -17.81 8.20
N GLN A 100 4.89 -16.88 7.58
CA GLN A 100 6.07 -16.27 8.21
C GLN A 100 5.75 -14.95 8.92
N PHE A 101 4.62 -14.34 8.59
CA PHE A 101 4.22 -13.04 9.12
C PHE A 101 2.81 -13.07 9.69
N PHE A 102 2.68 -12.56 10.91
CA PHE A 102 1.43 -12.44 11.64
C PHE A 102 1.30 -11.07 12.31
N PHE A 103 0.06 -10.58 12.35
CA PHE A 103 -0.34 -9.43 13.13
C PHE A 103 -0.59 -9.82 14.60
N SER A 104 -0.80 -8.82 15.46
CA SER A 104 -1.26 -9.05 16.82
C SER A 104 -2.68 -9.62 16.84
N ASP A 105 -2.97 -10.49 17.80
CA ASP A 105 -4.33 -10.98 18.11
C ASP A 105 -5.15 -9.98 18.93
N GLY A 106 -4.58 -8.81 19.25
CA GLY A 106 -5.18 -7.77 20.08
C GLY A 106 -5.02 -7.99 21.59
N LYS A 107 -4.49 -9.13 22.02
CA LYS A 107 -4.17 -9.44 23.43
C LYS A 107 -2.67 -9.37 23.67
N MET A 108 -1.87 -9.86 22.72
CA MET A 108 -0.42 -9.92 22.80
C MET A 108 0.23 -9.38 21.53
N SER A 109 1.40 -8.77 21.71
CA SER A 109 2.28 -8.39 20.60
C SER A 109 2.77 -9.65 19.88
N MET A 110 2.83 -9.60 18.55
CA MET A 110 3.35 -10.70 17.74
C MET A 110 4.80 -10.46 17.37
N GLN A 111 5.68 -11.39 17.73
CA GLN A 111 7.10 -11.35 17.35
C GLN A 111 7.29 -12.14 16.06
N ASN A 112 7.67 -11.45 14.99
CA ASN A 112 8.04 -12.07 13.72
C ASN A 112 9.58 -12.17 13.68
N ILE A 113 10.11 -13.34 13.35
CA ILE A 113 11.58 -13.56 13.32
C ILE A 113 12.16 -13.14 11.96
N ASP A 114 11.35 -13.25 10.91
CA ASP A 114 11.71 -12.88 9.55
C ASP A 114 10.45 -12.31 8.87
N PRO A 115 10.28 -10.97 8.83
CA PRO A 115 11.22 -9.94 9.30
C PRO A 115 11.29 -9.80 10.83
N ASP A 116 12.45 -9.38 11.36
CA ASP A 116 12.73 -9.19 12.81
C ASP A 116 11.99 -7.98 13.42
N VAL A 117 10.66 -8.11 13.53
CA VAL A 117 9.76 -7.05 13.99
C VAL A 117 8.70 -7.58 14.94
N THR A 118 8.40 -6.78 15.96
CA THR A 118 7.23 -6.96 16.80
C THR A 118 6.08 -6.11 16.30
N VAL A 119 4.92 -6.74 16.11
CA VAL A 119 3.69 -6.14 15.62
C VAL A 119 2.67 -6.07 16.75
N ASN A 120 2.15 -4.87 17.02
CA ASN A 120 1.15 -4.57 18.07
C ASN A 120 -0.21 -4.19 17.51
N ILE A 121 -0.30 -4.05 16.19
CA ILE A 121 -1.53 -3.76 15.47
C ILE A 121 -2.14 -5.07 15.00
N THR A 122 -3.47 -5.16 15.05
CA THR A 122 -4.23 -6.28 14.47
C THR A 122 -4.38 -6.13 12.97
N LEU A 123 -4.55 -7.23 12.24
CA LEU A 123 -4.88 -7.18 10.82
C LEU A 123 -6.16 -6.35 10.56
N THR A 124 -7.16 -6.45 11.44
CA THR A 124 -8.40 -5.67 11.36
C THR A 124 -8.14 -4.17 11.43
N GLN A 125 -7.28 -3.71 12.34
CA GLN A 125 -6.93 -2.29 12.44
C GLN A 125 -6.18 -1.83 11.18
N PHE A 126 -5.20 -2.59 10.71
CA PHE A 126 -4.48 -2.28 9.46
C PHE A 126 -5.44 -2.22 8.26
N ARG A 127 -6.33 -3.21 8.13
CA ARG A 127 -7.38 -3.26 7.10
C ARG A 127 -8.26 -2.02 7.15
N ASN A 128 -8.74 -1.64 8.34
CA ASN A 128 -9.64 -0.51 8.48
C ASN A 128 -9.00 0.79 8.01
N ILE A 129 -7.70 0.99 8.28
CA ILE A 129 -6.93 2.14 7.76
C ILE A 129 -6.90 2.12 6.24
N VAL A 130 -6.45 1.01 5.64
CA VAL A 130 -6.32 0.90 4.18
C VAL A 130 -7.67 1.11 3.49
N VAL A 131 -8.71 0.42 3.94
CA VAL A 131 -10.05 0.49 3.32
C VAL A 131 -10.65 1.89 3.45
N LYS A 132 -10.58 2.51 4.64
CA LYS A 132 -11.06 3.88 4.87
C LYS A 132 -10.37 4.86 3.92
N VAL A 133 -9.04 4.80 3.82
CA VAL A 133 -8.26 5.70 2.96
C VAL A 133 -8.55 5.45 1.48
N CYS A 134 -8.71 4.19 1.06
CA CYS A 134 -9.12 3.86 -0.31
C CYS A 134 -10.49 4.49 -0.66
N ILE A 135 -11.47 4.39 0.24
CA ILE A 135 -12.81 4.97 0.04
C ILE A 135 -12.71 6.49 -0.12
N GLU A 136 -11.98 7.16 0.78
CA GLU A 136 -11.85 8.63 0.74
C GLU A 136 -11.05 9.11 -0.50
N ALA A 137 -10.00 8.39 -0.88
CA ALA A 137 -9.24 8.70 -2.10
C ALA A 137 -10.09 8.63 -3.37
N VAL A 138 -10.98 7.64 -3.48
CA VAL A 138 -11.91 7.50 -4.61
C VAL A 138 -12.99 8.58 -4.60
N LYS A 139 -13.53 8.95 -3.43
CA LYS A 139 -14.48 10.06 -3.31
C LYS A 139 -13.85 11.38 -3.75
N GLY A 140 -12.62 11.66 -3.32
CA GLY A 140 -11.85 12.83 -3.74
C GLY A 140 -11.47 12.82 -5.23
N TYR A 141 -11.25 11.64 -5.82
CA TYR A 141 -10.95 11.50 -7.24
C TYR A 141 -12.12 11.96 -8.14
N LYS A 142 -13.36 11.62 -7.78
CA LYS A 142 -14.56 12.05 -8.54
C LYS A 142 -14.73 13.58 -8.61
N GLN A 143 -14.06 14.33 -7.74
CA GLN A 143 -14.14 15.79 -7.68
C GLN A 143 -13.02 16.50 -8.45
N LYS A 144 -11.97 15.80 -8.91
CA LYS A 144 -10.92 16.40 -9.74
C LYS A 144 -11.34 16.29 -11.22
N PRO A 145 -11.57 17.41 -11.94
CA PRO A 145 -11.84 17.35 -13.37
C PRO A 145 -10.63 16.72 -14.09
N TYR A 146 -10.92 15.80 -15.00
CA TYR A 146 -9.92 15.16 -15.84
C TYR A 146 -9.26 16.25 -16.69
N ASN A 147 -8.04 16.65 -16.38
CA ASN A 147 -7.27 17.58 -17.22
C ASN A 147 -6.79 16.81 -18.46
N THR A 148 -7.60 16.80 -19.52
CA THR A 148 -7.32 16.23 -20.85
C THR A 148 -6.24 16.98 -21.64
N ALA A 149 -5.43 17.83 -21.00
CA ALA A 149 -4.41 18.63 -21.67
C ALA A 149 -3.01 18.01 -21.52
N LYS A 150 -2.74 16.90 -22.24
CA LYS A 150 -1.40 16.47 -22.70
C LYS A 150 -1.52 15.27 -23.65
N GLY A 151 -2.10 15.52 -24.82
CA GLY A 151 -2.24 14.51 -25.87
C GLY A 151 -2.50 15.03 -27.28
N ALA A 152 -2.51 16.36 -27.51
CA ALA A 152 -2.58 16.91 -28.86
C ALA A 152 -1.17 16.95 -29.48
N VAL A 153 -0.70 15.79 -29.94
CA VAL A 153 0.41 15.70 -30.89
C VAL A 153 -0.07 16.31 -32.22
N GLY A 154 0.74 17.21 -32.77
CA GLY A 154 0.36 18.12 -33.84
C GLY A 154 -0.17 17.47 -35.11
N ARG A 155 -1.24 18.05 -35.65
CA ARG A 155 -1.48 18.07 -37.09
C ARG A 155 -0.96 19.40 -37.63
N ILE A 156 0.16 19.32 -38.34
CA ILE A 156 0.65 20.39 -39.20
C ILE A 156 -0.31 20.44 -40.40
N SER A 157 -1.16 21.47 -40.47
CA SER A 157 -1.87 21.79 -41.70
C SER A 157 -0.89 22.49 -42.63
N GLN A 158 -0.43 21.80 -43.67
CA GLN A 158 0.25 22.44 -44.80
C GLN A 158 -0.81 23.14 -45.66
N THR A 159 -0.78 24.47 -45.68
CA THR A 159 -1.48 25.29 -46.66
C THR A 159 -0.61 25.39 -47.90
N THR A 160 -1.00 24.70 -48.97
CA THR A 160 -0.41 24.89 -50.30
C THR A 160 -1.10 26.08 -50.96
N THR A 161 -0.40 27.19 -51.08
CA THR A 161 -0.73 28.28 -52.00
C THR A 161 -0.41 27.85 -53.42
N TYR A 162 -1.39 27.88 -54.32
CA TYR A 162 -1.16 27.97 -55.75
C TYR A 162 -1.78 29.27 -56.26
N SER A 163 -0.91 30.15 -56.75
CA SER A 163 -1.26 31.30 -57.57
C SER A 163 -1.24 30.87 -59.03
N VAL A 164 -2.34 31.08 -59.76
CA VAL A 164 -2.39 31.67 -61.11
C VAL A 164 -3.72 32.39 -61.24
#